data_AF-A0A8C5V4K3-F1
#
_entry.id   AF-A0A8C5V4K3-F1
#
_cell.length_a   1.000
_cell.length_b   1.000
_cell.length_c   1.000
_cell.angle_alpha   90.00
_cell.angle_beta   90.00
_cell.angle_gamma   90.00
#
_symmetry.space_group_name_H-M   'P 1'
#
loop_
_entity.id
_entity.type
_entity.pdbx_description
1 polymer ?
#
loop_
_entity_poly.entity_id
_entity_poly.type
_entity_poly.pdbx_seq_one_letter_code
_entity_poly.pdbx_strand_id
1 'polypeptide(L)'
;MTTTFLQSSSSTFGGGSHRGGSLWAGGGGFGGGNLYGGGGSRSISASSARFVSSGSGGGYGGGMSCGFGGGAGSGFGGGFGGGVGGGFGGSFGGGFGGGDGGLLSGNEKVTMQNLNDRLASYLDKVRALEEANTELEVKIRDWYQKQAPTSPERDYSHYFKTMEELRDKILAATIDNSRVILEIDNARLAADDFRLKYENELALRQSVEADINGLRRVLDELTLARTDLEMQIESLNEELAYLKKNHEEEMKEFGSQLAGQVNVEMDAAPGVDLTRALAEMREQYEAMAEKNRREAEAWFFSKTEELNKEVASSTEMIQTSKTEITDLRRTLQGLEIELQSQLSMKAGLETSLAETECRYATQLQQIQGLIGGIEAQLSELRCEMEAQNQEYKVLLDIKTRLEQEIATYRSLLEGQDAKMAGVGISAAALGSGGSSSSGNLHIKIEETVDGKKFSSHQEI
;
A
#
# COMPACT_ATOMS: atom_id res chain seq x y z
N MET A 1 4.94 -36.68 90.02
CA MET A 1 3.72 -37.39 89.57
C MET A 1 3.23 -36.71 88.31
N THR A 2 3.19 -37.52 87.27
CA THR A 2 2.70 -37.31 85.90
C THR A 2 1.37 -36.56 85.81
N THR A 3 1.24 -35.65 84.85
CA THR A 3 0.21 -35.75 83.80
C THR A 3 0.52 -34.79 82.65
N THR A 4 0.89 -35.41 81.55
CA THR A 4 1.02 -34.88 80.20
C THR A 4 -0.37 -34.60 79.62
N PHE A 5 -0.56 -33.47 78.93
CA PHE A 5 -1.57 -33.38 77.88
C PHE A 5 -0.94 -32.70 76.66
N LEU A 6 -0.66 -33.55 75.66
CA LEU A 6 -0.37 -33.17 74.28
C LEU A 6 -1.72 -33.04 73.57
N GLN A 7 -1.94 -31.93 72.87
CA GLN A 7 -2.82 -31.94 71.71
C GLN A 7 -2.20 -31.08 70.61
N SER A 8 -1.60 -31.78 69.65
CA SER A 8 -1.23 -31.26 68.36
C SER A 8 -2.47 -31.11 67.50
N SER A 9 -2.65 -29.97 66.85
CA SER A 9 -3.42 -29.87 65.61
C SER A 9 -2.74 -28.82 64.74
N SER A 10 -2.48 -29.26 63.52
CA SER A 10 -1.57 -28.76 62.50
C SER A 10 -2.17 -27.66 61.62
N SER A 11 -1.25 -26.85 61.09
CA SER A 11 -1.25 -26.20 59.76
C SER A 11 -2.39 -25.23 59.46
N THR A 12 -2.13 -23.96 59.12
CA THR A 12 -1.51 -23.58 57.85
C THR A 12 -1.22 -22.06 57.86
N PHE A 13 -0.06 -21.69 57.31
CA PHE A 13 0.10 -20.64 56.29
C PHE A 13 -0.55 -19.26 56.55
N GLY A 14 0.14 -18.12 56.64
CA GLY A 14 1.52 -17.75 56.32
C GLY A 14 1.81 -16.31 56.78
N GLY A 15 3.10 -15.93 56.75
CA GLY A 15 3.63 -14.59 57.08
C GLY A 15 3.03 -13.49 56.19
N GLY A 16 3.10 -12.22 56.57
CA GLY A 16 4.30 -11.39 56.77
C GLY A 16 4.07 -10.14 55.91
N SER A 17 4.21 -8.91 56.40
CA SER A 17 5.50 -8.19 56.49
C SER A 17 6.18 -8.08 55.13
N HIS A 18 6.64 -6.96 54.60
CA HIS A 18 6.77 -5.54 54.96
C HIS A 18 7.32 -4.84 53.69
N ARG A 19 7.36 -3.50 53.69
CA ARG A 19 8.43 -2.62 53.15
C ARG A 19 8.95 -2.88 51.71
N GLY A 20 8.97 -1.91 50.79
CA GLY A 20 9.27 -0.50 50.98
C GLY A 20 10.66 -0.17 50.39
N GLY A 21 10.71 0.85 49.54
CA GLY A 21 11.93 1.52 49.05
C GLY A 21 12.12 1.39 47.52
N SER A 22 12.48 2.42 46.76
CA SER A 22 12.81 3.83 47.06
C SER A 22 13.09 4.57 45.74
N LEU A 23 12.66 5.83 45.66
CA LEU A 23 13.30 6.99 45.01
C LEU A 23 13.72 6.90 43.52
N TRP A 24 13.20 7.82 42.70
CA TRP A 24 14.03 8.90 42.14
C TRP A 24 13.17 10.09 41.68
N ALA A 25 13.68 11.28 41.99
CA ALA A 25 13.05 12.57 41.86
C ALA A 25 13.24 13.17 40.45
N GLY A 26 12.25 13.92 39.98
CA GLY A 26 12.33 14.75 38.78
C GLY A 26 11.13 15.68 38.72
N GLY A 27 11.29 16.91 39.20
CA GLY A 27 10.22 17.89 39.33
C GLY A 27 9.78 18.54 38.02
N GLY A 28 8.56 19.05 38.01
CA GLY A 28 8.00 19.90 36.97
C GLY A 28 6.53 20.18 37.26
N GLY A 29 6.24 21.37 37.78
CA GLY A 29 4.92 21.74 38.27
C GLY A 29 4.01 22.47 37.27
N PHE A 30 2.78 22.68 37.77
CA PHE A 30 1.73 23.64 37.40
C PHE A 30 0.76 23.30 36.26
N GLY A 31 -0.53 23.31 36.62
CA GLY A 31 -1.64 23.59 35.70
C GLY A 31 -2.92 22.81 35.98
N GLY A 32 -3.68 23.20 37.01
CA GLY A 32 -5.01 22.65 37.29
C GLY A 32 -6.12 23.25 36.43
N GLY A 33 -7.28 22.57 36.40
CA GLY A 33 -8.52 23.16 35.91
C GLY A 33 -9.54 22.15 35.38
N ASN A 34 -10.46 21.72 36.25
CA ASN A 34 -11.72 21.05 35.92
C ASN A 34 -12.56 21.86 34.91
N LEU A 35 -13.33 21.19 34.03
CA LEU A 35 -14.79 21.34 34.00
C LEU A 35 -15.52 20.23 33.22
N TYR A 36 -16.65 19.87 33.79
CA TYR A 36 -17.71 18.96 33.35
C TYR A 36 -18.48 19.46 32.11
N GLY A 37 -19.05 18.51 31.33
CA GLY A 37 -20.45 18.62 30.89
C GLY A 37 -20.76 18.53 29.39
N GLY A 38 -21.54 17.48 29.02
CA GLY A 38 -22.54 17.44 27.93
C GLY A 38 -22.00 17.54 26.48
N GLY A 39 -22.15 16.55 25.61
CA GLY A 39 -23.42 15.96 25.20
C GLY A 39 -24.03 16.79 24.05
N GLY A 40 -23.87 16.38 22.79
CA GLY A 40 -24.59 17.02 21.67
C GLY A 40 -23.89 16.90 20.32
N SER A 41 -24.60 16.31 19.38
CA SER A 41 -24.13 15.80 18.09
C SER A 41 -24.08 16.85 16.96
N ARG A 42 -23.21 16.58 15.98
CA ARG A 42 -23.28 16.88 14.53
C ARG A 42 -22.49 18.07 13.97
N SER A 43 -21.97 17.76 12.77
CA SER A 43 -21.49 18.56 11.64
C SER A 43 -20.06 19.10 11.64
N ILE A 44 -19.28 18.45 10.78
CA ILE A 44 -18.00 18.83 10.18
C ILE A 44 -18.15 20.15 9.41
N SER A 45 -17.22 21.08 9.61
CA SER A 45 -16.68 21.89 8.51
C SER A 45 -15.31 22.44 8.88
N ALA A 46 -14.32 22.09 8.05
CA ALA A 46 -12.94 22.48 8.19
C ALA A 46 -12.78 23.97 7.87
N SER A 47 -12.08 24.70 8.74
CA SER A 47 -11.45 25.97 8.39
C SER A 47 -10.19 26.15 9.21
N SER A 48 -9.10 26.04 8.46
CA SER A 48 -7.72 26.36 8.76
C SER A 48 -7.54 27.65 9.56
N ALA A 49 -6.91 27.54 10.73
CA ALA A 49 -6.18 28.63 11.36
C ALA A 49 -4.80 28.12 11.78
N ARG A 50 -3.80 28.87 11.34
CA ARG A 50 -2.38 28.58 11.45
C ARG A 50 -1.92 28.93 12.87
N PHE A 51 -1.29 27.98 13.57
CA PHE A 51 -0.44 28.28 14.71
C PHE A 51 1.00 27.92 14.35
N VAL A 52 1.86 28.92 14.46
CA VAL A 52 3.30 28.88 14.30
C VAL A 52 3.91 28.79 15.69
N SER A 53 4.74 27.78 15.94
CA SER A 53 5.84 27.77 16.92
C SER A 53 6.66 26.50 16.68
N SER A 54 7.78 26.60 15.96
CA SER A 54 9.13 26.71 16.52
C SER A 54 9.54 25.48 17.33
N GLY A 55 10.47 24.69 16.78
CA GLY A 55 11.09 23.58 17.49
C GLY A 55 11.91 22.64 16.60
N SER A 56 13.14 23.06 16.29
CA SER A 56 14.34 22.32 15.87
C SER A 56 14.30 20.80 15.61
N GLY A 57 14.86 20.38 14.48
CA GLY A 57 15.40 19.04 14.28
C GLY A 57 15.63 18.71 12.80
N GLY A 58 16.89 18.73 12.37
CA GLY A 58 17.29 18.61 10.97
C GLY A 58 17.07 17.23 10.34
N GLY A 59 16.72 17.23 9.05
CA GLY A 59 16.72 16.05 8.18
C GLY A 59 17.27 16.43 6.80
N TYR A 60 18.37 15.80 6.41
CA TYR A 60 18.95 15.85 5.07
C TYR A 60 18.22 14.87 4.14
N GLY A 61 18.11 15.24 2.85
CA GLY A 61 17.75 14.36 1.72
C GLY A 61 16.28 14.49 1.31
N GLY A 62 15.89 15.04 0.16
CA GLY A 62 16.57 15.09 -1.13
C GLY A 62 15.85 14.19 -2.14
N GLY A 63 14.59 14.53 -2.47
CA GLY A 63 13.79 13.84 -3.48
C GLY A 63 13.22 14.83 -4.47
N MET A 64 13.80 14.88 -5.67
CA MET A 64 13.38 15.73 -6.78
C MET A 64 12.07 15.20 -7.39
N SER A 65 10.97 15.91 -7.18
CA SER A 65 9.76 15.82 -7.99
C SER A 65 9.77 16.97 -9.01
N CYS A 66 10.01 16.67 -10.28
CA CYS A 66 9.82 17.60 -11.38
C CYS A 66 8.34 17.64 -11.79
N GLY A 67 7.59 18.54 -11.14
CA GLY A 67 6.30 19.00 -11.65
C GLY A 67 6.52 20.22 -12.56
N PHE A 68 6.25 20.08 -13.85
CA PHE A 68 6.10 21.23 -14.74
C PHE A 68 4.64 21.33 -15.16
N GLY A 69 3.93 22.28 -14.54
CA GLY A 69 2.66 22.78 -15.03
C GLY A 69 2.91 23.90 -16.04
N GLY A 70 2.11 23.95 -17.10
CA GLY A 70 2.12 25.03 -18.08
C GLY A 70 1.12 24.72 -19.19
N GLY A 71 -0.05 25.35 -19.13
CA GLY A 71 -1.16 25.09 -20.04
C GLY A 71 -1.02 25.72 -21.43
N ALA A 72 -1.86 25.23 -22.35
CA ALA A 72 -2.40 25.98 -23.48
C ALA A 72 -3.55 25.16 -24.07
N GLY A 73 -4.80 25.59 -23.82
CA GLY A 73 -5.96 25.10 -24.55
C GLY A 73 -6.04 25.79 -25.90
N SER A 74 -6.19 25.02 -26.97
CA SER A 74 -6.49 25.50 -28.32
C SER A 74 -7.81 24.90 -28.79
N GLY A 75 -8.90 25.61 -28.51
CA GLY A 75 -10.19 25.40 -29.17
C GLY A 75 -10.16 26.06 -30.55
N PHE A 76 -10.30 25.26 -31.60
CA PHE A 76 -10.57 25.76 -32.96
C PHE A 76 -12.09 25.90 -33.13
N GLY A 77 -12.58 27.13 -33.06
CA GLY A 77 -13.96 27.51 -33.35
C GLY A 77 -13.97 28.91 -33.92
N GLY A 78 -13.87 29.04 -35.24
CA GLY A 78 -13.87 30.31 -35.96
C GLY A 78 -14.96 30.32 -37.03
N GLY A 79 -16.12 30.89 -36.68
CA GLY A 79 -17.10 31.33 -37.66
C GLY A 79 -16.66 32.66 -38.29
N PHE A 80 -16.86 32.79 -39.59
CA PHE A 80 -16.83 34.09 -40.26
C PHE A 80 -17.95 34.12 -41.30
N GLY A 81 -18.91 35.02 -41.08
CA GLY A 81 -19.85 35.47 -42.09
C GLY A 81 -19.23 36.58 -42.96
N GLY A 82 -19.84 36.83 -44.11
CA GLY A 82 -19.50 37.95 -44.98
C GLY A 82 -19.89 37.66 -46.42
N GLY A 83 -21.10 38.03 -46.80
CA GLY A 83 -21.54 37.99 -48.19
C GLY A 83 -21.01 39.17 -49.00
N VAL A 84 -20.81 38.98 -50.30
CA VAL A 84 -20.92 40.00 -51.35
C VAL A 84 -21.36 39.30 -52.64
N GLY A 85 -22.49 39.72 -53.18
CA GLY A 85 -22.96 39.32 -54.50
C GLY A 85 -22.21 40.07 -55.61
N GLY A 86 -22.07 39.42 -56.75
CA GLY A 86 -21.50 40.01 -57.96
C GLY A 86 -21.95 39.21 -59.17
N GLY A 87 -23.09 39.61 -59.75
CA GLY A 87 -23.56 39.10 -61.02
C GLY A 87 -22.71 39.61 -62.18
N PHE A 88 -22.52 38.77 -63.19
CA PHE A 88 -22.08 39.19 -64.51
C PHE A 88 -22.99 38.55 -65.55
N GLY A 89 -24.02 39.30 -65.93
CA GLY A 89 -24.77 39.13 -67.16
C GLY A 89 -24.46 40.31 -68.08
N GLY A 90 -24.06 40.03 -69.32
CA GLY A 90 -23.81 41.00 -70.37
C GLY A 90 -23.50 40.26 -71.66
N SER A 91 -24.49 40.04 -72.52
CA SER A 91 -24.82 40.92 -73.66
C SER A 91 -23.94 40.65 -74.89
N PHE A 92 -24.49 39.90 -75.85
CA PHE A 92 -24.16 40.07 -77.26
C PHE A 92 -25.48 40.10 -78.04
N GLY A 93 -25.96 41.33 -78.25
CA GLY A 93 -26.93 41.66 -79.28
C GLY A 93 -26.21 42.11 -80.55
N GLY A 94 -26.65 41.58 -81.69
CA GLY A 94 -26.28 42.00 -83.04
C GLY A 94 -26.94 41.01 -84.02
N GLY A 95 -27.95 41.34 -84.83
CA GLY A 95 -28.38 42.65 -85.31
C GLY A 95 -28.00 42.84 -86.78
N PHE A 96 -28.46 41.97 -87.67
CA PHE A 96 -28.61 42.18 -89.12
C PHE A 96 -29.80 41.29 -89.53
N GLY A 97 -30.94 41.73 -90.08
CA GLY A 97 -31.26 43.01 -90.71
C GLY A 97 -31.12 42.90 -92.23
N GLY A 98 -32.23 42.59 -92.93
CA GLY A 98 -32.40 42.89 -94.35
C GLY A 98 -32.67 41.68 -95.25
N GLY A 99 -33.94 41.42 -95.53
CA GLY A 99 -34.35 40.61 -96.67
C GLY A 99 -34.48 41.48 -97.93
N ASP A 100 -34.03 40.92 -99.06
CA ASP A 100 -34.49 41.14 -100.44
C ASP A 100 -33.76 40.02 -101.24
N GLY A 101 -34.40 39.03 -101.88
CA GLY A 101 -35.37 39.17 -102.95
C GLY A 101 -34.72 38.79 -104.30
N GLY A 102 -34.32 37.52 -104.52
CA GLY A 102 -33.95 37.07 -105.87
C GLY A 102 -33.06 35.81 -106.00
N LEU A 103 -33.70 34.70 -106.41
CA LEU A 103 -33.19 33.70 -107.37
C LEU A 103 -32.18 32.59 -106.92
N LEU A 104 -32.65 31.71 -106.04
CA LEU A 104 -32.66 30.22 -106.14
C LEU A 104 -31.69 29.46 -107.10
N SER A 105 -30.38 29.77 -107.14
CA SER A 105 -29.35 28.89 -107.74
C SER A 105 -27.91 29.14 -107.22
N GLY A 106 -27.74 29.60 -105.97
CA GLY A 106 -26.42 29.88 -105.37
C GLY A 106 -26.21 29.39 -103.93
N ASN A 107 -27.26 28.88 -103.27
CA ASN A 107 -27.22 28.56 -101.83
C ASN A 107 -26.42 27.29 -101.51
N GLU A 108 -26.46 26.26 -102.35
CA GLU A 108 -25.86 24.96 -102.04
C GLU A 108 -24.32 24.98 -102.01
N LYS A 109 -23.71 25.79 -102.88
CA LYS A 109 -22.25 25.94 -102.94
C LYS A 109 -21.69 26.76 -101.76
N VAL A 110 -22.42 27.77 -101.31
CA VAL A 110 -22.05 28.60 -100.14
C VAL A 110 -22.27 27.84 -98.83
N THR A 111 -23.30 26.99 -98.76
CA THR A 111 -23.48 26.07 -97.61
C THR A 111 -22.40 24.99 -97.57
N MET A 112 -21.99 24.45 -98.73
CA MET A 112 -20.88 23.49 -98.80
C MET A 112 -19.53 24.12 -98.48
N GLN A 113 -19.30 25.38 -98.87
CA GLN A 113 -18.11 26.13 -98.43
C GLN A 113 -18.12 26.36 -96.92
N ASN A 114 -19.22 26.82 -96.33
CA ASN A 114 -19.30 26.99 -94.86
C ASN A 114 -19.07 25.68 -94.09
N LEU A 115 -19.58 24.56 -94.60
CA LEU A 115 -19.34 23.24 -94.00
C LEU A 115 -17.87 22.82 -94.14
N ASN A 116 -17.24 23.05 -95.29
CA ASN A 116 -15.82 22.79 -95.49
C ASN A 116 -14.94 23.71 -94.65
N ASP A 117 -15.26 25.00 -94.52
CA ASP A 117 -14.52 25.94 -93.67
C ASP A 117 -14.66 25.56 -92.20
N ARG A 118 -15.85 25.09 -91.80
CA ARG A 118 -16.07 24.54 -90.46
C ARG A 118 -15.31 23.23 -90.24
N LEU A 119 -15.25 22.34 -91.23
CA LEU A 119 -14.48 21.10 -91.15
C LEU A 119 -12.97 21.38 -91.11
N ALA A 120 -12.48 22.36 -91.87
CA ALA A 120 -11.11 22.85 -91.79
C ALA A 120 -10.80 23.40 -90.40
N SER A 121 -11.69 24.22 -89.83
CA SER A 121 -11.53 24.72 -88.45
C SER A 121 -11.56 23.61 -87.39
N TYR A 122 -12.34 22.54 -87.61
CA TYR A 122 -12.33 21.36 -86.74
C TYR A 122 -11.03 20.56 -86.88
N LEU A 123 -10.52 20.37 -88.11
CA LEU A 123 -9.24 19.70 -88.34
C LEU A 123 -8.06 20.48 -87.73
N ASP A 124 -8.06 21.80 -87.84
CA ASP A 124 -7.03 22.64 -87.21
C ASP A 124 -7.14 22.57 -85.68
N LYS A 125 -8.35 22.51 -85.13
CA LYS A 125 -8.57 22.34 -83.69
C LYS A 125 -8.14 20.95 -83.20
N VAL A 126 -8.38 19.89 -83.98
CA VAL A 126 -7.90 18.53 -83.66
C VAL A 126 -6.37 18.50 -83.66
N ARG A 127 -5.72 19.08 -84.67
CA ARG A 127 -4.25 19.19 -84.72
C ARG A 127 -3.67 19.95 -83.53
N ALA A 128 -4.28 21.08 -83.17
CA ALA A 128 -3.85 21.86 -82.00
C ALA A 128 -4.02 21.09 -80.68
N LEU A 129 -5.10 20.29 -80.57
CA LEU A 129 -5.32 19.42 -79.40
C LEU A 129 -4.36 18.24 -79.37
N GLU A 130 -4.04 17.63 -80.51
CA GLU A 130 -3.04 16.57 -80.61
C GLU A 130 -1.65 17.09 -80.20
N GLU A 131 -1.25 18.26 -80.70
CA GLU A 131 0.03 18.89 -80.34
C GLU A 131 0.10 19.20 -78.83
N ALA A 132 -0.95 19.81 -78.26
CA ALA A 132 -1.03 20.08 -76.83
C ALA A 132 -1.00 18.79 -75.99
N ASN A 133 -1.62 17.70 -76.47
CA ASN A 133 -1.61 16.42 -75.77
C ASN A 133 -0.21 15.79 -75.77
N THR A 134 0.51 15.85 -76.92
CA THR A 134 1.90 15.37 -76.97
C THR A 134 2.82 16.17 -76.05
N GLU A 135 2.62 17.48 -75.93
CA GLU A 135 3.39 18.33 -75.02
C GLU A 135 3.14 17.97 -73.55
N LEU A 136 1.87 17.68 -73.19
CA LEU A 136 1.51 17.23 -71.84
C LEU A 136 2.10 15.85 -71.51
N GLU A 137 2.09 14.91 -72.45
CA GLU A 137 2.71 13.60 -72.27
C GLU A 137 4.23 13.69 -72.01
N VAL A 138 4.91 14.60 -72.72
CA VAL A 138 6.34 14.85 -72.49
C VAL A 138 6.55 15.46 -71.09
N LYS A 139 5.75 16.45 -70.69
CA LYS A 139 5.83 17.04 -69.34
C LYS A 139 5.57 16.02 -68.24
N ILE A 140 4.62 15.10 -68.43
CA ILE A 140 4.34 14.01 -67.48
C ILE A 140 5.55 13.07 -67.37
N ARG A 141 6.14 12.66 -68.51
CA ARG A 141 7.36 11.81 -68.52
C ARG A 141 8.53 12.48 -67.81
N ASP A 142 8.79 13.75 -68.12
CA ASP A 142 9.84 14.53 -67.47
C ASP A 142 9.60 14.71 -65.96
N TRP A 143 8.35 14.87 -65.55
CA TRP A 143 7.98 14.97 -64.14
C TRP A 143 8.24 13.66 -63.40
N TYR A 144 7.84 12.52 -63.97
CA TYR A 144 8.14 11.20 -63.40
C TYR A 144 9.63 10.91 -63.34
N GLN A 145 10.41 11.33 -64.34
CA GLN A 145 11.86 11.12 -64.35
C GLN A 145 12.59 12.00 -63.32
N LYS A 146 12.06 13.21 -63.03
CA LYS A 146 12.57 14.09 -61.97
C LYS A 146 12.11 13.68 -60.56
N GLN A 147 10.96 13.04 -60.45
CA GLN A 147 10.40 12.50 -59.19
C GLN A 147 10.87 11.08 -58.89
N ALA A 148 11.46 10.37 -59.86
CA ALA A 148 12.15 9.12 -59.61
C ALA A 148 13.25 9.38 -58.57
N PRO A 149 13.19 8.77 -57.37
CA PRO A 149 14.13 9.07 -56.30
C PRO A 149 15.54 8.68 -56.74
N THR A 150 16.31 9.66 -57.21
CA THR A 150 17.74 9.51 -57.55
C THR A 150 18.61 9.61 -56.28
N SER A 151 17.99 9.66 -55.10
CA SER A 151 18.71 9.50 -53.84
C SER A 151 18.86 8.01 -53.54
N PRO A 152 20.09 7.48 -53.36
CA PRO A 152 20.25 6.15 -52.77
C PRO A 152 19.47 6.14 -51.44
N GLU A 153 18.74 5.06 -51.18
CA GLU A 153 18.05 4.85 -49.90
C GLU A 153 18.99 5.27 -48.77
N ARG A 154 18.55 6.20 -47.92
CA ARG A 154 19.38 6.70 -46.83
C ARG A 154 19.63 5.53 -45.90
N ASP A 155 20.85 5.01 -45.86
CA ASP A 155 21.18 3.82 -45.06
C ASP A 155 21.02 4.13 -43.56
N TYR A 156 19.90 3.73 -42.97
CA TYR A 156 19.61 3.88 -41.52
C TYR A 156 20.23 2.77 -40.66
N SER A 157 21.02 1.87 -41.26
CA SER A 157 21.59 0.67 -40.62
C SER A 157 22.42 0.99 -39.36
N HIS A 158 23.18 2.09 -39.36
CA HIS A 158 24.00 2.46 -38.18
C HIS A 158 23.13 2.87 -36.98
N TYR A 159 21.97 3.50 -37.21
CA TYR A 159 21.06 3.87 -36.13
C TYR A 159 20.49 2.62 -35.45
N PHE A 160 20.13 1.59 -36.21
CA PHE A 160 19.66 0.33 -35.64
C PHE A 160 20.71 -0.33 -34.74
N LYS A 161 21.98 -0.32 -35.16
CA LYS A 161 23.07 -0.82 -34.32
C LYS A 161 23.21 -0.03 -33.01
N THR A 162 23.15 1.30 -33.06
CA THR A 162 23.20 2.12 -31.84
C THR A 162 21.97 1.92 -30.93
N MET A 163 20.79 1.69 -31.51
CA MET A 163 19.57 1.40 -30.75
C MET A 163 19.67 0.05 -30.04
N GLU A 164 20.24 -0.96 -30.69
CA GLU A 164 20.48 -2.28 -30.10
C GLU A 164 21.49 -2.19 -28.95
N GLU A 165 22.63 -1.52 -29.14
CA GLU A 165 23.62 -1.28 -28.08
C GLU A 165 23.02 -0.52 -26.88
N LEU A 166 22.13 0.44 -27.12
CA LEU A 166 21.43 1.16 -26.04
C LEU A 166 20.42 0.26 -25.32
N ARG A 167 19.70 -0.59 -26.04
CA ARG A 167 18.78 -1.57 -25.43
C ARG A 167 19.54 -2.55 -24.54
N ASP A 168 20.67 -3.06 -25.00
CA ASP A 168 21.50 -3.98 -24.21
C ASP A 168 22.02 -3.31 -22.93
N LYS A 169 22.44 -2.04 -23.01
CA LYS A 169 22.85 -1.26 -21.83
C LYS A 169 21.70 -1.06 -20.85
N ILE A 170 20.49 -0.76 -21.34
CA ILE A 170 19.30 -0.61 -20.48
C ILE A 170 18.97 -1.93 -19.79
N LEU A 171 19.01 -3.05 -20.52
CA LEU A 171 18.76 -4.38 -19.96
C LEU A 171 19.79 -4.75 -18.91
N ALA A 172 21.09 -4.55 -19.20
CA ALA A 172 22.16 -4.77 -18.24
C ALA A 172 21.98 -3.92 -16.97
N ALA A 173 21.71 -2.62 -17.14
CA ALA A 173 21.45 -1.72 -16.01
C ALA A 173 20.20 -2.11 -15.21
N THR A 174 19.17 -2.65 -15.86
CA THR A 174 17.95 -3.13 -15.18
C THR A 174 18.23 -4.38 -14.35
N ILE A 175 19.02 -5.31 -14.88
CA ILE A 175 19.46 -6.52 -14.16
C ILE A 175 20.33 -6.13 -12.96
N ASP A 176 21.31 -5.23 -13.16
CA ASP A 176 22.18 -4.75 -12.09
C ASP A 176 21.38 -4.01 -11.01
N ASN A 177 20.41 -3.18 -11.40
CA ASN A 177 19.53 -2.51 -10.45
C ASN A 177 18.72 -3.52 -9.62
N SER A 178 18.16 -4.54 -10.28
CA SER A 178 17.42 -5.62 -9.61
C SER A 178 18.31 -6.38 -8.62
N ARG A 179 19.56 -6.67 -9.00
CA ARG A 179 20.54 -7.30 -8.13
C ARG A 179 20.85 -6.44 -6.90
N VAL A 180 21.09 -5.14 -7.08
CA VAL A 180 21.35 -4.23 -5.97
C VAL A 180 20.15 -4.14 -5.02
N ILE A 181 18.92 -4.13 -5.55
CA ILE A 181 17.70 -4.16 -4.73
C ILE A 181 17.66 -5.42 -3.86
N LEU A 182 17.96 -6.59 -4.43
CA LEU A 182 18.01 -7.84 -3.67
C LEU A 182 19.11 -7.83 -2.59
N GLU A 183 20.28 -7.28 -2.90
CA GLU A 183 21.36 -7.12 -1.91
C GLU A 183 20.96 -6.17 -0.78
N ILE A 184 20.23 -5.09 -1.07
CA ILE A 184 19.67 -4.16 -0.07
C ILE A 184 18.64 -4.88 0.81
N ASP A 185 17.71 -5.63 0.22
CA ASP A 185 16.68 -6.34 0.97
C ASP A 185 17.29 -7.43 1.86
N ASN A 186 18.30 -8.16 1.36
CA ASN A 186 19.06 -9.11 2.16
C ASN A 186 19.78 -8.42 3.34
N ALA A 187 20.48 -7.32 3.08
CA ALA A 187 21.16 -6.56 4.14
C ALA A 187 20.17 -6.02 5.21
N ARG A 188 18.98 -5.59 4.79
CA ARG A 188 17.90 -5.15 5.71
C ARG A 188 17.39 -6.31 6.56
N LEU A 189 17.08 -7.45 5.95
CA LEU A 189 16.64 -8.64 6.68
C LEU A 189 17.71 -9.13 7.68
N ALA A 190 18.99 -9.10 7.29
CA ALA A 190 20.08 -9.44 8.19
C ALA A 190 20.21 -8.44 9.35
N ALA A 191 20.05 -7.14 9.08
CA ALA A 191 20.06 -6.11 10.13
C ALA A 191 18.90 -6.28 11.12
N ASP A 192 17.70 -6.60 10.63
CA ASP A 192 16.53 -6.87 11.47
C ASP A 192 16.71 -8.14 12.31
N ASP A 193 17.29 -9.21 11.75
CA ASP A 193 17.62 -10.42 12.49
C ASP A 193 18.64 -10.15 13.62
N PHE A 194 19.69 -9.36 13.33
CA PHE A 194 20.64 -8.95 14.37
C PHE A 194 20.02 -8.02 15.41
N ARG A 195 19.09 -7.13 15.02
CA ARG A 195 18.36 -6.27 15.95
C ARG A 195 17.52 -7.11 16.92
N LEU A 196 16.75 -8.07 16.41
CA LEU A 196 15.95 -8.97 17.24
C LEU A 196 16.82 -9.82 18.18
N LYS A 197 17.94 -10.35 17.69
CA LYS A 197 18.92 -11.09 18.51
C LYS A 197 19.50 -10.21 19.62
N TYR A 198 19.85 -8.97 19.30
CA TYR A 198 20.36 -8.02 20.28
C TYR A 198 19.30 -7.68 21.35
N GLU A 199 18.06 -7.44 20.95
CA GLU A 199 16.95 -7.14 21.89
C GLU A 199 16.69 -8.33 22.83
N ASN A 200 16.71 -9.56 22.31
CA ASN A 200 16.57 -10.77 23.12
C ASN A 200 17.74 -10.93 24.11
N GLU A 201 18.97 -10.80 23.63
CA GLU A 201 20.17 -10.90 24.48
C GLU A 201 20.19 -9.80 25.56
N LEU A 202 19.77 -8.58 25.21
CA LEU A 202 19.65 -7.47 26.16
C LEU A 202 18.61 -7.79 27.24
N ALA A 203 17.45 -8.34 26.87
CA ALA A 203 16.42 -8.74 27.83
C ALA A 203 16.91 -9.86 28.76
N LEU A 204 17.58 -10.88 28.21
CA LEU A 204 18.19 -11.95 29.01
C LEU A 204 19.26 -11.41 29.96
N ARG A 205 20.12 -10.51 29.48
CA ARG A 205 21.13 -9.85 30.30
C ARG A 205 20.49 -9.07 31.46
N GLN A 206 19.45 -8.28 31.19
CA GLN A 206 18.74 -7.53 32.23
C GLN A 206 18.10 -8.45 33.28
N SER A 207 17.52 -9.59 32.85
CA SER A 207 17.00 -10.61 33.78
C SER A 207 18.10 -11.17 34.67
N VAL A 208 19.24 -11.56 34.08
CA VAL A 208 20.38 -12.10 34.84
C VAL A 208 20.98 -11.04 35.77
N GLU A 209 21.06 -9.77 35.36
CA GLU A 209 21.50 -8.68 36.23
C GLU A 209 20.53 -8.46 37.40
N ALA A 210 19.22 -8.56 37.17
CA ALA A 210 18.22 -8.52 38.23
C ALA A 210 18.39 -9.69 39.22
N ASP A 211 18.61 -10.90 38.72
CA ASP A 211 18.85 -12.09 39.53
C ASP A 211 20.14 -11.96 40.36
N ILE A 212 21.23 -11.48 39.77
CA ILE A 212 22.50 -11.22 40.49
C ILE A 212 22.28 -10.20 41.60
N ASN A 213 21.54 -9.12 41.33
CA ASN A 213 21.23 -8.12 42.34
C ASN A 213 20.32 -8.68 43.45
N GLY A 214 19.39 -9.58 43.11
CA GLY A 214 18.58 -10.32 44.09
C GLY A 214 19.43 -11.23 44.96
N LEU A 215 20.32 -12.02 44.37
CA LEU A 215 21.24 -12.91 45.10
C LEU A 215 22.20 -12.14 46.02
N ARG A 216 22.65 -10.95 45.60
CA ARG A 216 23.44 -10.06 46.47
C ARG A 216 22.66 -9.62 47.70
N ARG A 217 21.38 -9.24 47.55
CA ARG A 217 20.52 -8.90 48.70
C ARG A 217 20.34 -10.09 49.64
N VAL A 218 20.08 -11.28 49.10
CA VAL A 218 19.95 -12.51 49.90
C VAL A 218 21.26 -12.81 50.64
N LEU A 219 22.42 -12.62 50.02
CA LEU A 219 23.71 -12.77 50.68
C LEU A 219 23.88 -11.77 51.83
N ASP A 220 23.51 -10.52 51.64
CA ASP A 220 23.56 -9.49 52.68
C ASP A 220 22.64 -9.85 53.86
N GLU A 221 21.40 -10.28 53.57
CA GLU A 221 20.44 -10.76 54.58
C GLU A 221 20.96 -11.97 55.36
N LEU A 222 21.54 -12.97 54.68
CA LEU A 222 22.14 -14.13 55.33
C LEU A 222 23.37 -13.75 56.17
N THR A 223 24.13 -12.75 55.73
CA THR A 223 25.28 -12.24 56.49
C THR A 223 24.82 -11.57 57.77
N LEU A 224 23.76 -10.75 57.72
CA LEU A 224 23.15 -10.15 58.91
C LEU A 224 22.60 -11.22 59.87
N ALA A 225 21.85 -12.20 59.34
CA ALA A 225 21.32 -13.30 60.15
C ALA A 225 22.44 -14.12 60.81
N ARG A 226 23.56 -14.35 60.11
CA ARG A 226 24.75 -14.99 60.69
C ARG A 226 25.31 -14.16 61.84
N THR A 227 25.51 -12.85 61.66
CA THR A 227 26.04 -12.00 62.74
C THR A 227 25.12 -11.93 63.95
N ASP A 228 23.80 -11.93 63.74
CA ASP A 228 22.81 -11.96 64.83
C ASP A 228 22.90 -13.27 65.62
N LEU A 229 23.03 -14.41 64.93
CA LEU A 229 23.22 -15.71 65.57
C LEU A 229 24.57 -15.82 66.29
N GLU A 230 25.64 -15.26 65.73
CA GLU A 230 26.95 -15.19 66.39
C GLU A 230 26.87 -14.37 67.68
N MET A 231 26.17 -13.24 67.66
CA MET A 231 25.94 -12.42 68.87
C MET A 231 25.12 -13.16 69.93
N GLN A 232 24.09 -13.92 69.53
CA GLN A 232 23.33 -14.77 70.46
C GLN A 232 24.17 -15.90 71.06
N ILE A 233 25.07 -16.49 70.28
CA ILE A 233 26.00 -17.51 70.79
C ILE A 233 26.95 -16.90 71.81
N GLU A 234 27.51 -15.72 71.51
CA GLU A 234 28.41 -15.04 72.45
C GLU A 234 27.68 -14.65 73.74
N SER A 235 26.47 -14.08 73.66
CA SER A 235 25.68 -13.74 74.85
C SER A 235 25.37 -14.97 75.71
N LEU A 236 24.99 -16.10 75.09
CA LEU A 236 24.76 -17.35 75.80
C LEU A 236 26.05 -17.91 76.43
N ASN A 237 27.20 -17.77 75.77
CA ASN A 237 28.49 -18.15 76.34
C ASN A 237 28.86 -17.28 77.56
N GLU A 238 28.61 -15.97 77.49
CA GLU A 238 28.79 -15.04 78.60
C GLU A 238 27.86 -15.40 79.78
N GLU A 239 26.59 -15.69 79.53
CA GLU A 239 25.64 -16.16 80.56
C GLU A 239 26.09 -17.48 81.20
N LEU A 240 26.59 -18.43 80.41
CA LEU A 240 27.10 -19.71 80.90
C LEU A 240 28.36 -19.50 81.74
N ALA A 241 29.27 -18.64 81.32
CA ALA A 241 30.46 -18.26 82.08
C ALA A 241 30.09 -17.57 83.40
N TYR A 242 29.11 -16.67 83.38
CA TYR A 242 28.58 -16.01 84.56
C TYR A 242 27.99 -17.01 85.56
N LEU A 243 27.13 -17.92 85.10
CA LEU A 243 26.53 -18.97 85.94
C LEU A 243 27.58 -19.91 86.54
N LYS A 244 28.60 -20.30 85.78
CA LYS A 244 29.72 -21.11 86.28
C LYS A 244 30.51 -20.38 87.37
N LYS A 245 30.83 -19.11 87.15
CA LYS A 245 31.54 -18.28 88.12
C LYS A 245 30.72 -18.11 89.41
N ASN A 246 29.43 -17.81 89.28
CA ASN A 246 28.53 -17.69 90.42
C ASN A 246 28.44 -19.00 91.20
N HIS A 247 28.32 -20.14 90.52
CA HIS A 247 28.33 -21.44 91.17
C HIS A 247 29.66 -21.75 91.88
N GLU A 248 30.79 -21.38 91.29
CA GLU A 248 32.10 -21.56 91.93
C GLU A 248 32.26 -20.66 93.16
N GLU A 249 31.75 -19.43 93.12
CA GLU A 249 31.70 -18.51 94.25
C GLU A 249 30.80 -19.03 95.38
N GLU A 250 29.58 -19.50 95.05
CA GLU A 250 28.67 -20.14 96.01
C GLU A 250 29.29 -21.40 96.63
N MET A 251 29.96 -22.24 95.85
CA MET A 251 30.65 -23.43 96.35
C MET A 251 31.84 -23.09 97.24
N LYS A 252 32.58 -22.01 96.93
CA LYS A 252 33.62 -21.47 97.83
C LYS A 252 33.02 -20.93 99.11
N GLU A 253 31.89 -20.24 99.03
CA GLU A 253 31.18 -19.73 100.20
C GLU A 253 30.65 -20.88 101.07
N PHE A 254 29.96 -21.87 100.51
CA PHE A 254 29.54 -23.08 101.25
C PHE A 254 30.72 -23.88 101.78
N GLY A 255 31.83 -23.98 101.04
CA GLY A 255 33.07 -24.60 101.52
C GLY A 255 33.71 -23.83 102.68
N SER A 256 33.65 -22.50 102.66
CA SER A 256 34.08 -21.65 103.77
C SER A 256 33.14 -21.74 104.99
N GLN A 257 31.83 -21.89 104.75
CA GLN A 257 30.83 -22.14 105.79
C GLN A 257 31.00 -23.53 106.44
N LEU A 258 31.44 -24.55 105.68
CA LEU A 258 31.77 -25.87 106.23
C LEU A 258 33.13 -25.92 106.97
N ALA A 259 34.08 -25.04 106.63
CA ALA A 259 35.37 -24.92 107.32
C ALA A 259 35.32 -24.02 108.57
N GLY A 260 34.19 -23.36 108.82
CA GLY A 260 33.96 -22.45 109.94
C GLY A 260 33.11 -23.05 111.04
N GLN A 261 33.51 -24.20 111.63
CA GLN A 261 33.06 -24.52 112.99
C GLN A 261 33.95 -23.77 113.98
N VAL A 262 33.74 -22.45 114.09
CA VAL A 262 34.41 -21.61 115.09
C VAL A 262 33.36 -20.83 115.87
N ASN A 263 33.33 -21.15 117.16
CA ASN A 263 32.65 -20.49 118.27
C ASN A 263 32.82 -18.96 118.17
N VAL A 264 31.72 -18.23 118.01
CA VAL A 264 31.70 -16.77 118.18
C VAL A 264 31.11 -16.48 119.55
N GLU A 265 32.02 -16.32 120.51
CA GLU A 265 31.72 -15.62 121.75
C GLU A 265 31.49 -14.15 121.45
N MET A 266 30.38 -13.69 122.00
CA MET A 266 29.84 -12.35 122.04
C MET A 266 30.89 -11.34 122.55
N ASP A 267 31.27 -10.38 121.71
CA ASP A 267 31.80 -9.09 122.17
C ASP A 267 30.93 -7.96 121.60
N ALA A 268 30.25 -7.26 122.51
CA ALA A 268 29.34 -6.18 122.20
C ALA A 268 30.14 -4.88 122.05
N ALA A 269 30.54 -4.57 120.83
CA ALA A 269 31.05 -3.25 120.45
C ALA A 269 29.93 -2.41 119.79
N PRO A 270 30.02 -1.08 119.87
CA PRO A 270 28.96 -0.19 120.33
C PRO A 270 27.81 -0.01 119.32
N GLY A 271 26.61 0.26 119.85
CA GLY A 271 25.35 0.32 119.14
C GLY A 271 25.45 0.93 117.74
N VAL A 272 25.26 0.08 116.73
CA VAL A 272 24.95 0.51 115.37
C VAL A 272 23.72 1.41 115.48
N ASP A 273 23.88 2.65 115.06
CA ASP A 273 22.82 3.64 115.04
C ASP A 273 21.72 3.16 114.09
N LEU A 274 20.75 2.42 114.63
CA LEU A 274 19.62 1.82 113.93
C LEU A 274 18.87 2.87 113.11
N THR A 275 18.90 4.12 113.57
CA THR A 275 18.38 5.29 112.86
C THR A 275 19.09 5.51 111.53
N ARG A 276 20.41 5.38 111.48
CA ARG A 276 21.23 5.50 110.26
C ARG A 276 21.03 4.31 109.32
N ALA A 277 20.97 3.09 109.84
CA ALA A 277 20.73 1.89 109.02
C ALA A 277 19.32 1.86 108.41
N LEU A 278 18.30 2.28 109.18
CA LEU A 278 16.93 2.45 108.66
C LEU A 278 16.84 3.60 107.66
N ALA A 279 17.59 4.69 107.85
CA ALA A 279 17.68 5.78 106.89
C ALA A 279 18.37 5.35 105.58
N GLU A 280 19.49 4.62 105.65
CA GLU A 280 20.18 4.06 104.47
C GLU A 280 19.31 3.05 103.73
N MET A 281 18.58 2.18 104.43
CA MET A 281 17.59 1.28 103.81
C MET A 281 16.47 2.05 103.10
N ARG A 282 15.96 3.11 103.73
CA ARG A 282 14.91 3.95 103.13
C ARG A 282 15.42 4.68 101.90
N GLU A 283 16.64 5.22 101.95
CA GLU A 283 17.29 5.86 100.81
C GLU A 283 17.54 4.87 99.66
N GLN A 284 17.94 3.63 99.96
CA GLN A 284 18.08 2.56 98.95
C GLN A 284 16.73 2.20 98.30
N TYR A 285 15.66 2.11 99.09
CA TYR A 285 14.32 1.84 98.56
C TYR A 285 13.77 3.01 97.75
N GLU A 286 13.96 4.24 98.20
CA GLU A 286 13.57 5.45 97.45
C GLU A 286 14.37 5.54 96.15
N ALA A 287 15.69 5.27 96.17
CA ALA A 287 16.52 5.24 94.97
C ALA A 287 16.11 4.11 94.00
N MET A 288 15.75 2.93 94.51
CA MET A 288 15.28 1.80 93.69
C MET A 288 13.91 2.09 93.08
N ALA A 289 12.99 2.68 93.84
CA ALA A 289 11.68 3.09 93.35
C ALA A 289 11.78 4.20 92.30
N GLU A 290 12.65 5.19 92.52
CA GLU A 290 12.96 6.28 91.58
C GLU A 290 13.60 5.73 90.29
N LYS A 291 14.52 4.77 90.41
CA LYS A 291 15.16 4.09 89.27
C LYS A 291 14.14 3.28 88.48
N ASN A 292 13.31 2.47 89.14
CA ASN A 292 12.26 1.67 88.50
C ASN A 292 11.24 2.58 87.78
N ARG A 293 10.84 3.70 88.40
CA ARG A 293 9.97 4.71 87.77
C ARG A 293 10.59 5.28 86.49
N ARG A 294 11.87 5.69 86.52
CA ARG A 294 12.56 6.18 85.31
C ARG A 294 12.71 5.10 84.24
N GLU A 295 13.01 3.86 84.62
CA GLU A 295 13.13 2.75 83.68
C GLU A 295 11.80 2.43 83.02
N ALA A 296 10.70 2.43 83.78
CA ALA A 296 9.35 2.26 83.24
C ALA A 296 8.99 3.42 82.28
N GLU A 297 9.21 4.68 82.67
CA GLU A 297 8.99 5.84 81.81
C GLU A 297 9.82 5.75 80.52
N ALA A 298 11.12 5.45 80.61
CA ALA A 298 12.00 5.29 79.46
C ALA A 298 11.56 4.14 78.55
N TRP A 299 11.11 3.02 79.12
CA TRP A 299 10.57 1.89 78.38
C TRP A 299 9.28 2.26 77.63
N PHE A 300 8.35 2.96 78.30
CA PHE A 300 7.13 3.46 77.66
C PHE A 300 7.43 4.45 76.54
N PHE A 301 8.35 5.39 76.75
CA PHE A 301 8.76 6.35 75.71
C PHE A 301 9.38 5.62 74.51
N SER A 302 10.32 4.70 74.75
CA SER A 302 10.94 3.90 73.70
C SER A 302 9.90 3.11 72.90
N LYS A 303 8.97 2.43 73.58
CA LYS A 303 7.93 1.64 72.90
C LYS A 303 6.92 2.51 72.14
N THR A 304 6.58 3.68 72.66
CA THR A 304 5.71 4.64 71.98
C THR A 304 6.39 5.23 70.76
N GLU A 305 7.68 5.53 70.84
CA GLU A 305 8.46 6.03 69.70
C GLU A 305 8.59 4.98 68.59
N GLU A 306 8.83 3.71 68.96
CA GLU A 306 8.87 2.59 68.02
C GLU A 306 7.51 2.40 67.32
N LEU A 307 6.42 2.39 68.08
CA LEU A 307 5.07 2.30 67.53
C LEU A 307 4.77 3.47 66.58
N ASN A 308 5.16 4.69 66.96
CA ASN A 308 4.95 5.87 66.12
C ASN A 308 5.76 5.79 64.81
N LYS A 309 7.00 5.28 64.87
CA LYS A 309 7.81 5.01 63.66
C LYS A 309 7.16 3.96 62.77
N GLU A 310 6.62 2.89 63.34
CA GLU A 310 5.93 1.84 62.58
C GLU A 310 4.64 2.36 61.94
N VAL A 311 3.83 3.15 62.67
CA VAL A 311 2.61 3.78 62.13
C VAL A 311 2.94 4.77 61.02
N ALA A 312 4.00 5.58 61.16
CA ALA A 312 4.44 6.50 60.12
C ALA A 312 4.89 5.73 58.86
N SER A 313 5.72 4.70 59.03
CA SER A 313 6.16 3.80 57.94
C SER A 313 4.98 3.11 57.24
N SER A 314 4.02 2.59 58.00
CA SER A 314 2.83 1.93 57.47
C SER A 314 1.94 2.92 56.70
N THR A 315 1.76 4.12 57.22
CA THR A 315 1.01 5.19 56.56
C THR A 315 1.66 5.60 55.24
N GLU A 316 2.99 5.73 55.22
CA GLU A 316 3.74 6.05 54.00
C GLU A 316 3.56 4.95 52.94
N MET A 317 3.74 3.68 53.30
CA MET A 317 3.52 2.54 52.39
C MET A 317 2.09 2.50 51.84
N ILE A 318 1.08 2.81 52.65
CA ILE A 318 -0.31 2.87 52.20
C ILE A 318 -0.50 4.02 51.19
N GLN A 319 0.11 5.18 51.42
CA GLN A 319 0.01 6.30 50.48
C GLN A 319 0.73 5.99 49.16
N THR A 320 1.92 5.38 49.18
CA THR A 320 2.64 5.02 47.95
C THR A 320 1.87 3.98 47.14
N SER A 321 1.36 2.92 47.79
CA SER A 321 0.52 1.92 47.11
C SER A 321 -0.75 2.55 46.54
N LYS A 322 -1.37 3.49 47.25
CA LYS A 322 -2.54 4.22 46.75
C LYS A 322 -2.20 5.04 45.51
N THR A 323 -1.06 5.73 45.49
CA THR A 323 -0.63 6.50 44.30
C THR A 323 -0.33 5.59 43.13
N GLU A 324 0.38 4.47 43.34
CA GLU A 324 0.67 3.47 42.31
C GLU A 324 -0.61 2.89 41.70
N ILE A 325 -1.60 2.54 42.53
CA ILE A 325 -2.90 2.08 42.04
C ILE A 325 -3.59 3.15 41.19
N THR A 326 -3.53 4.43 41.59
CA THR A 326 -4.14 5.50 40.79
C THR A 326 -3.42 5.71 39.47
N ASP A 327 -2.09 5.58 39.44
CA ASP A 327 -1.31 5.73 38.21
C ASP A 327 -1.54 4.56 37.26
N LEU A 328 -1.54 3.32 37.77
CA LEU A 328 -1.91 2.14 36.99
C LEU A 328 -3.34 2.23 36.43
N ARG A 329 -4.28 2.80 37.18
CA ARG A 329 -5.64 3.05 36.65
C ARG A 329 -5.63 4.09 35.53
N ARG A 330 -4.83 5.16 35.64
CA ARG A 330 -4.70 6.17 34.58
C ARG A 330 -4.05 5.58 33.33
N THR A 331 -3.00 4.77 33.47
CA THR A 331 -2.35 4.12 32.32
C THR A 331 -3.27 3.10 31.66
N LEU A 332 -4.00 2.30 32.44
CA LEU A 332 -5.01 1.38 31.90
C LEU A 332 -6.07 2.14 31.10
N GLN A 333 -6.63 3.21 31.65
CA GLN A 333 -7.60 4.05 30.92
C GLN A 333 -7.01 4.66 29.64
N GLY A 334 -5.75 5.13 29.68
CA GLY A 334 -5.06 5.63 28.50
C GLY A 334 -4.89 4.57 27.41
N LEU A 335 -4.46 3.36 27.80
CA LEU A 335 -4.33 2.22 26.89
C LEU A 335 -5.68 1.76 26.33
N GLU A 336 -6.75 1.82 27.13
CA GLU A 336 -8.10 1.48 26.68
C GLU A 336 -8.63 2.50 25.67
N ILE A 337 -8.38 3.80 25.87
CA ILE A 337 -8.72 4.84 24.89
C ILE A 337 -7.92 4.65 23.60
N GLU A 338 -6.62 4.35 23.70
CA GLU A 338 -5.79 4.07 22.53
C GLU A 338 -6.31 2.85 21.78
N LEU A 339 -6.68 1.77 22.48
CA LEU A 339 -7.29 0.60 21.87
C LEU A 339 -8.58 0.96 21.13
N GLN A 340 -9.48 1.74 21.73
CA GLN A 340 -10.72 2.18 21.07
C GLN A 340 -10.46 3.08 19.86
N SER A 341 -9.45 3.94 19.93
CA SER A 341 -8.99 4.77 18.82
C SER A 341 -8.50 3.92 17.66
N GLN A 342 -7.63 2.93 17.93
CA GLN A 342 -7.10 2.02 16.93
C GLN A 342 -8.20 1.15 16.30
N LEU A 343 -9.16 0.66 17.09
CA LEU A 343 -10.32 -0.06 16.57
C LEU A 343 -11.18 0.82 15.65
N SER A 344 -11.38 2.09 16.02
CA SER A 344 -12.11 3.05 15.19
C SER A 344 -11.37 3.35 13.88
N MET A 345 -10.04 3.51 13.94
CA MET A 345 -9.20 3.69 12.77
C MET A 345 -9.24 2.47 11.85
N LYS A 346 -9.13 1.26 12.40
CA LYS A 346 -9.25 0.00 11.66
C LYS A 346 -10.60 -0.09 10.93
N ALA A 347 -11.70 0.17 11.63
CA ALA A 347 -13.05 0.13 11.03
C ALA A 347 -13.20 1.17 9.90
N GLY A 348 -12.62 2.37 10.07
CA GLY A 348 -12.57 3.39 9.02
C GLY A 348 -11.79 2.94 7.79
N LEU A 349 -10.63 2.30 7.97
CA LEU A 349 -9.82 1.76 6.87
C LEU A 349 -10.51 0.59 6.17
N GLU A 350 -11.13 -0.33 6.91
CA GLU A 350 -11.91 -1.44 6.35
C GLU A 350 -13.10 -0.92 5.51
N THR A 351 -13.77 0.13 5.99
CA THR A 351 -14.86 0.79 5.24
C THR A 351 -14.35 1.44 3.97
N SER A 352 -13.25 2.20 4.05
CA SER A 352 -12.65 2.83 2.87
C SER A 352 -12.18 1.79 1.85
N LEU A 353 -11.62 0.66 2.31
CA LEU A 353 -11.24 -0.45 1.42
C LEU A 353 -12.47 -1.00 0.70
N ALA A 354 -13.53 -1.34 1.44
CA ALA A 354 -14.77 -1.87 0.87
C ALA A 354 -15.42 -0.88 -0.12
N GLU A 355 -15.39 0.43 0.16
CA GLU A 355 -15.86 1.46 -0.77
C GLU A 355 -15.03 1.51 -2.05
N THR A 356 -13.70 1.41 -1.96
CA THR A 356 -12.83 1.38 -3.14
C THR A 356 -13.03 0.12 -3.97
N GLU A 357 -13.13 -1.04 -3.34
CA GLU A 357 -13.41 -2.32 -4.01
C GLU A 357 -14.77 -2.27 -4.72
N CYS A 358 -15.82 -1.76 -4.06
CA CYS A 358 -17.15 -1.59 -4.65
C CYS A 358 -17.11 -0.64 -5.86
N ARG A 359 -16.35 0.46 -5.78
CA ARG A 359 -16.17 1.40 -6.90
C ARG A 359 -15.48 0.72 -8.08
N TYR A 360 -14.41 -0.03 -7.85
CA TYR A 360 -13.70 -0.76 -8.91
C TYR A 360 -14.57 -1.88 -9.50
N ALA A 361 -15.32 -2.61 -8.68
CA ALA A 361 -16.26 -3.62 -9.15
C ALA A 361 -17.34 -3.01 -10.07
N THR A 362 -17.86 -1.83 -9.71
CA THR A 362 -18.83 -1.10 -10.54
C THR A 362 -18.21 -0.64 -11.86
N GLN A 363 -16.98 -0.12 -11.84
CA GLN A 363 -16.25 0.27 -13.05
C GLN A 363 -16.00 -0.93 -13.97
N LEU A 364 -15.60 -2.07 -13.39
CA LEU A 364 -15.39 -3.30 -14.15
C LEU A 364 -16.71 -3.79 -14.78
N GLN A 365 -17.81 -3.73 -14.04
CA GLN A 365 -19.14 -4.07 -14.56
C GLN A 365 -19.57 -3.14 -15.71
N GLN A 366 -19.27 -1.84 -15.62
CA GLN A 366 -19.54 -0.89 -16.70
C GLN A 366 -18.74 -1.21 -17.96
N ILE A 367 -17.44 -1.49 -17.81
CA ILE A 367 -16.57 -1.88 -18.93
C ILE A 367 -17.06 -3.21 -19.54
N GLN A 368 -17.39 -4.20 -18.72
CA GLN A 368 -17.93 -5.48 -19.18
C GLN A 368 -19.25 -5.30 -19.95
N GLY A 369 -20.12 -4.39 -19.49
CA GLY A 369 -21.35 -4.03 -20.20
C GLY A 369 -21.09 -3.39 -21.57
N LEU A 370 -20.09 -2.50 -21.66
CA LEU A 370 -19.68 -1.90 -22.93
C LEU A 370 -19.09 -2.94 -23.89
N ILE A 371 -18.24 -3.85 -23.39
CA ILE A 371 -17.70 -4.96 -24.16
C ILE A 371 -18.85 -5.81 -24.70
N GLY A 372 -19.78 -6.25 -23.85
CA GLY A 372 -20.94 -7.04 -24.27
C GLY A 372 -21.82 -6.33 -25.30
N GLY A 373 -21.99 -5.01 -25.18
CA GLY A 373 -22.70 -4.20 -26.18
C GLY A 373 -22.01 -4.20 -27.55
N ILE A 374 -20.69 -4.03 -27.58
CA ILE A 374 -19.90 -4.07 -28.82
C ILE A 374 -19.87 -5.49 -29.41
N GLU A 375 -19.73 -6.52 -28.60
CA GLU A 375 -19.78 -7.92 -29.03
C GLU A 375 -21.15 -8.25 -29.66
N ALA A 376 -22.24 -7.77 -29.07
CA ALA A 376 -23.58 -7.92 -29.64
C ALA A 376 -23.70 -7.22 -31.01
N GLN A 377 -23.24 -5.96 -31.12
CA GLN A 377 -23.22 -5.23 -32.40
C GLN A 377 -22.38 -5.94 -33.47
N LEU A 378 -21.21 -6.48 -33.09
CA LEU A 378 -20.38 -7.27 -34.00
C LEU A 378 -21.09 -8.56 -34.46
N SER A 379 -21.81 -9.22 -33.56
CA SER A 379 -22.59 -10.42 -33.90
C SER A 379 -23.76 -10.11 -34.83
N GLU A 380 -24.45 -8.98 -34.62
CA GLU A 380 -25.53 -8.49 -35.47
C GLU A 380 -25.02 -8.16 -36.87
N LEU A 381 -23.96 -7.37 -36.99
CA LEU A 381 -23.33 -7.05 -38.29
C LEU A 381 -22.85 -8.30 -39.04
N ARG A 382 -22.31 -9.30 -38.33
CA ARG A 382 -21.94 -10.58 -38.95
C ARG A 382 -23.16 -11.31 -39.49
N CYS A 383 -24.25 -11.39 -38.72
CA CYS A 383 -25.49 -12.01 -39.16
C CYS A 383 -26.11 -11.27 -40.36
N GLU A 384 -26.13 -9.93 -40.34
CA GLU A 384 -26.57 -9.10 -41.46
C GLU A 384 -25.71 -9.33 -42.71
N MET A 385 -24.39 -9.39 -42.56
CA MET A 385 -23.47 -9.67 -43.66
C MET A 385 -23.69 -11.06 -44.26
N GLU A 386 -23.90 -12.07 -43.43
CA GLU A 386 -24.22 -13.44 -43.87
C GLU A 386 -25.57 -13.49 -44.62
N ALA A 387 -26.59 -12.79 -44.11
CA ALA A 387 -27.89 -12.67 -44.76
C ALA A 387 -27.77 -11.97 -46.14
N GLN A 388 -27.07 -10.84 -46.21
CA GLN A 388 -26.80 -10.15 -47.47
C GLN A 388 -26.03 -11.05 -48.45
N ASN A 389 -25.01 -11.77 -47.98
CA ASN A 389 -24.25 -12.71 -48.81
C ASN A 389 -25.16 -13.78 -49.42
N GLN A 390 -26.12 -14.29 -48.64
CA GLN A 390 -27.09 -15.25 -49.13
C GLN A 390 -28.05 -14.64 -50.16
N GLU A 391 -28.53 -13.41 -49.95
CA GLU A 391 -29.34 -12.68 -50.93
C GLU A 391 -28.58 -12.43 -52.23
N TYR A 392 -27.29 -12.04 -52.14
CA TYR A 392 -26.43 -11.88 -53.31
C TYR A 392 -26.25 -13.17 -54.09
N LYS A 393 -26.10 -14.33 -53.41
CA LYS A 393 -26.03 -15.63 -54.07
C LYS A 393 -27.33 -15.96 -54.82
N VAL A 394 -28.48 -15.74 -54.20
CA VAL A 394 -29.79 -15.95 -54.85
C VAL A 394 -29.95 -15.04 -56.07
N LEU A 395 -29.55 -13.77 -55.97
CA LEU A 395 -29.61 -12.83 -57.09
C LEU A 395 -28.67 -13.24 -58.23
N LEU A 396 -27.47 -13.75 -57.90
CA LEU A 396 -26.53 -14.29 -58.87
C LEU A 396 -27.11 -15.51 -59.60
N ASP A 397 -27.77 -16.42 -58.89
CA ASP A 397 -28.45 -17.59 -59.46
C ASP A 397 -29.57 -17.17 -60.42
N ILE A 398 -30.39 -16.18 -60.04
CA ILE A 398 -31.42 -15.63 -60.94
C ILE A 398 -30.79 -14.96 -62.17
N LYS A 399 -29.73 -14.18 -61.98
CA LYS A 399 -29.01 -13.49 -63.06
C LYS A 399 -28.41 -14.50 -64.05
N THR A 400 -27.76 -15.55 -63.56
CA THR A 400 -27.21 -16.61 -64.42
C THR A 400 -28.31 -17.35 -65.18
N ARG A 401 -29.47 -17.62 -64.56
CA ARG A 401 -30.64 -18.19 -65.25
C ARG A 401 -31.18 -17.26 -66.34
N LEU A 402 -31.36 -15.97 -66.05
CA LEU A 402 -31.82 -14.99 -67.04
C LEU A 402 -30.84 -14.85 -68.20
N GLU A 403 -29.53 -14.90 -67.95
CA GLU A 403 -28.51 -14.92 -69.00
C GLU A 403 -28.62 -16.15 -69.90
N GLN A 404 -28.91 -17.33 -69.33
CA GLN A 404 -29.20 -18.53 -70.11
C GLN A 404 -30.45 -18.36 -70.97
N GLU A 405 -31.54 -17.83 -70.41
CA GLU A 405 -32.78 -17.56 -71.15
C GLU A 405 -32.51 -16.56 -72.31
N ILE A 406 -31.79 -15.46 -72.07
CA ILE A 406 -31.38 -14.51 -73.12
C ILE A 406 -30.52 -15.18 -74.19
N ALA A 407 -29.59 -16.05 -73.82
CA ALA A 407 -28.77 -16.80 -74.78
C ALA A 407 -29.65 -17.73 -75.64
N THR A 408 -30.64 -18.40 -75.05
CA THR A 408 -31.60 -19.22 -75.81
C THR A 408 -32.46 -18.36 -76.73
N TYR A 409 -32.95 -17.19 -76.27
CA TYR A 409 -33.69 -16.25 -77.10
C TYR A 409 -32.83 -15.74 -78.27
N ARG A 410 -31.57 -15.37 -78.05
CA ARG A 410 -30.63 -14.98 -79.12
C ARG A 410 -30.43 -16.09 -80.13
N SER A 411 -30.23 -17.33 -79.68
CA SER A 411 -30.09 -18.50 -80.57
C SER A 411 -31.36 -18.79 -81.39
N LEU A 412 -32.55 -18.61 -80.79
CA LEU A 412 -33.83 -18.73 -81.51
C LEU A 412 -34.00 -17.63 -82.56
N LEU A 413 -33.65 -16.39 -82.25
CA LEU A 413 -33.65 -15.29 -83.23
C LEU A 413 -32.63 -15.54 -84.34
N GLU A 414 -31.40 -15.94 -84.04
CA GLU A 414 -30.39 -16.31 -85.03
C GLU A 414 -30.82 -17.52 -85.88
N GLY A 415 -31.50 -18.50 -85.28
CA GLY A 415 -32.07 -19.66 -85.99
C GLY A 415 -33.30 -19.31 -86.85
N GLN A 416 -34.05 -18.28 -86.48
CA GLN A 416 -35.16 -17.74 -87.27
C GLN A 416 -34.64 -16.83 -88.39
N ASP A 417 -33.58 -16.06 -88.15
CA ASP A 417 -32.83 -15.31 -89.17
C ASP A 417 -32.14 -16.26 -90.16
N ALA A 418 -31.64 -17.41 -89.71
CA ALA A 418 -31.15 -18.49 -90.59
C ALA A 418 -32.27 -19.16 -91.40
N LYS A 419 -33.50 -19.26 -90.87
CA LYS A 419 -34.68 -19.75 -91.61
C LYS A 419 -35.27 -18.69 -92.55
N MET A 420 -35.14 -17.41 -92.23
CA MET A 420 -35.57 -16.28 -93.07
C MET A 420 -34.54 -16.00 -94.19
N ALA A 421 -33.25 -16.21 -93.92
CA ALA A 421 -32.19 -16.26 -94.92
C ALA A 421 -32.17 -17.60 -95.70
N GLY A 422 -32.83 -18.64 -95.19
CA GLY A 422 -32.85 -20.01 -95.72
C GLY A 422 -33.87 -20.33 -96.82
N VAL A 423 -34.40 -19.33 -97.54
CA VAL A 423 -35.00 -19.56 -98.88
C VAL A 423 -33.94 -19.52 -99.99
N GLY A 424 -32.67 -19.25 -99.65
CA GLY A 424 -31.55 -19.35 -100.57
C GLY A 424 -30.47 -20.30 -100.06
N ILE A 425 -30.44 -21.50 -100.65
CA ILE A 425 -29.29 -22.41 -100.78
C ILE A 425 -29.14 -23.49 -99.69
N SER A 426 -29.62 -24.67 -100.06
CA SER A 426 -29.17 -25.96 -99.53
C SER A 426 -27.75 -26.29 -99.99
N ALA A 427 -27.01 -26.95 -99.07
CA ALA A 427 -25.90 -27.87 -99.27
C ALA A 427 -24.49 -27.30 -99.52
N ALA A 428 -23.61 -27.43 -98.52
CA ALA A 428 -22.38 -28.24 -98.59
C ALA A 428 -21.67 -28.35 -97.22
N ALA A 429 -21.91 -29.47 -96.54
CA ALA A 429 -20.90 -30.45 -96.14
C ALA A 429 -19.55 -30.02 -95.49
N LEU A 430 -19.34 -30.61 -94.29
CA LEU A 430 -18.14 -31.34 -93.81
C LEU A 430 -17.12 -30.66 -92.86
N GLY A 431 -16.87 -31.40 -91.77
CA GLY A 431 -15.64 -31.41 -90.97
C GLY A 431 -15.78 -30.66 -89.64
N SER A 432 -15.32 -31.12 -88.49
CA SER A 432 -14.52 -32.29 -88.11
C SER A 432 -14.34 -32.20 -86.58
N GLY A 433 -14.33 -33.34 -85.89
CA GLY A 433 -13.56 -33.49 -84.65
C GLY A 433 -14.29 -33.21 -83.34
N GLY A 434 -14.83 -34.26 -82.75
CA GLY A 434 -14.96 -34.31 -81.29
C GLY A 434 -13.58 -34.44 -80.63
N SER A 435 -13.37 -33.69 -79.55
CA SER A 435 -12.41 -34.07 -78.52
C SER A 435 -13.02 -33.75 -77.15
N SER A 436 -13.48 -34.79 -76.48
CA SER A 436 -13.75 -34.82 -75.05
C SER A 436 -12.42 -34.68 -74.29
N SER A 437 -12.19 -33.53 -73.67
CA SER A 437 -11.16 -33.36 -72.64
C SER A 437 -11.83 -33.16 -71.29
N SER A 438 -11.92 -34.26 -70.54
CA SER A 438 -12.08 -34.23 -69.09
C SER A 438 -10.78 -33.67 -68.49
N GLY A 439 -10.85 -32.64 -67.66
CA GLY A 439 -9.66 -32.01 -67.07
C GLY A 439 -9.99 -31.02 -65.96
N ASN A 440 -10.05 -31.53 -64.73
CA ASN A 440 -10.02 -30.90 -63.40
C ASN A 440 -10.27 -29.39 -63.25
N LEU A 441 -11.46 -29.06 -62.74
CA LEU A 441 -11.76 -27.76 -62.11
C LEU A 441 -10.91 -27.60 -60.84
N HIS A 442 -9.91 -26.73 -60.88
CA HIS A 442 -9.15 -26.31 -59.70
C HIS A 442 -9.90 -25.18 -59.00
N ILE A 443 -10.52 -25.47 -57.86
CA ILE A 443 -11.15 -24.44 -57.03
C ILE A 443 -10.08 -23.89 -56.09
N LYS A 444 -9.75 -22.60 -56.25
CA LYS A 444 -8.84 -21.88 -55.37
C LYS A 444 -9.67 -21.22 -54.26
N ILE A 445 -9.54 -21.70 -53.03
CA ILE A 445 -10.16 -21.10 -51.85
C ILE A 445 -9.09 -20.21 -51.21
N GLU A 446 -9.28 -18.89 -51.26
CA GLU A 446 -8.44 -17.93 -50.54
C GLU A 446 -9.13 -17.54 -49.24
N GLU A 447 -8.63 -18.05 -48.11
CA GLU A 447 -9.09 -17.68 -46.78
C GLU A 447 -8.12 -16.67 -46.15
N THR A 448 -8.65 -15.55 -45.66
CA THR A 448 -7.84 -14.48 -45.05
C THR A 448 -8.12 -14.43 -43.56
N VAL A 449 -7.15 -14.89 -42.75
CA VAL A 449 -7.18 -14.76 -41.29
C VAL A 449 -5.92 -13.99 -40.85
N ASP A 450 -6.11 -12.90 -40.11
CA ASP A 450 -5.05 -12.05 -39.53
C ASP A 450 -3.96 -11.57 -40.51
N GLY A 451 -4.36 -11.16 -41.72
CA GLY A 451 -3.49 -10.43 -42.64
C GLY A 451 -2.35 -11.23 -43.29
N LYS A 452 -2.27 -12.56 -43.07
CA LYS A 452 -1.37 -13.46 -43.79
C LYS A 452 -2.17 -14.37 -44.73
N LYS A 453 -1.83 -14.34 -46.02
CA LYS A 453 -2.46 -15.18 -47.04
C LYS A 453 -1.89 -16.59 -46.97
N PHE A 454 -2.73 -17.58 -46.71
CA PHE A 454 -2.37 -19.00 -46.80
C PHE A 454 -3.06 -19.61 -48.02
N SER A 455 -2.27 -20.25 -48.90
CA SER A 455 -2.75 -20.94 -50.10
C SER A 455 -2.62 -22.44 -49.87
N SER A 456 -3.74 -23.14 -49.67
CA SER A 456 -3.75 -24.60 -49.67
C SER A 456 -4.30 -25.12 -51.01
N HIS A 457 -3.55 -26.03 -51.63
CA HIS A 457 -4.00 -26.77 -52.80
C HIS A 457 -4.56 -28.12 -52.34
N GLN A 458 -5.81 -28.40 -52.70
CA GLN A 458 -6.40 -29.72 -52.51
C GLN A 458 -6.83 -30.27 -53.88
N GLU A 459 -6.15 -31.32 -54.33
CA GLU A 459 -6.62 -32.17 -55.43
C GLU A 459 -7.77 -33.05 -54.91
N ILE A 460 -8.84 -33.16 -55.70
CA ILE A 460 -9.85 -34.23 -55.56
C ILE A 460 -9.67 -35.19 -56.72
#